data_AF-A0A963EEX7-F1
#
_entry.id   AF-A0A963EEX7-F1
#
_cell.length_a   1.000
_cell.length_b   1.000
_cell.length_c   1.000
_cell.angle_alpha   90.00
_cell.angle_beta   90.00
_cell.angle_gamma   90.00
#
_symmetry.space_group_name_H-M   'P 1'
#
loop_
_entity.id
_entity.type
_entity.pdbx_description
1 polymer ?
#
loop_
_entity_poly.entity_id
_entity_poly.type
_entity_poly.pdbx_seq_one_letter_code
_entity_poly.pdbx_strand_id
1 'polypeptide(L)'
;MSDRPNYTMPDGTEQADRFPRALEPGYFQPEERGFNASLALGFDIAKHFAFYDLSDQRRGAWGDLFATNEVVVMAHILSADVRQLESEFASRCDRGLEHSVQFAFETAQEIDLWLTTLRASRHPVAGELSARIQPLLSKSVTGELQRLAQIIDLLRPDMPALMQLSFGGFHR
;
A
#
# COMPACT_ATOMS: atom_id res chain seq x y z
N MET A 1 -54.24 7.79 51.91
CA MET A 1 -53.64 8.58 50.81
C MET A 1 -52.26 8.01 50.56
N SER A 2 -52.11 7.23 49.50
CA SER A 2 -50.82 6.68 49.07
C SER A 2 -50.69 6.97 47.59
N ASP A 3 -49.87 7.97 47.27
CA ASP A 3 -49.52 8.38 45.93
C ASP A 3 -48.60 7.30 45.34
N ARG A 4 -49.04 6.63 44.27
CA ARG A 4 -48.21 5.67 43.53
C ARG A 4 -47.72 6.37 42.27
N PRO A 5 -46.39 6.43 42.02
CA PRO A 5 -45.88 7.03 40.81
C PRO A 5 -46.39 6.23 39.60
N ASN A 6 -47.05 6.94 38.69
CA ASN A 6 -47.58 6.40 37.46
C ASN A 6 -46.40 6.01 36.56
N TYR A 7 -46.03 4.73 36.56
CA TYR A 7 -44.97 4.22 35.70
C TYR A 7 -45.56 3.99 34.31
N THR A 8 -45.51 5.01 33.46
CA THR A 8 -45.85 4.86 32.04
C THR A 8 -44.79 3.97 31.41
N MET A 9 -45.08 2.68 31.24
CA MET A 9 -44.29 1.81 30.37
C MET A 9 -44.50 2.28 28.93
N PRO A 10 -43.44 2.59 28.16
CA PRO A 10 -43.57 2.87 26.74
C PRO A 10 -44.04 1.57 26.06
N ASP A 11 -45.17 1.61 25.35
CA ASP A 11 -45.83 0.42 24.82
C ASP A 11 -45.22 -0.11 23.50
N GLY A 12 -44.13 0.50 23.02
CA GLY A 12 -43.42 0.10 21.80
C GLY A 12 -44.27 0.13 20.52
N THR A 13 -45.42 0.83 20.54
CA THR A 13 -46.30 0.97 19.37
C THR A 13 -45.94 2.13 18.46
N GLU A 14 -45.09 3.06 18.92
CA GLU A 14 -44.57 4.15 18.10
C GLU A 14 -43.46 3.63 17.17
N GLN A 15 -43.60 3.87 15.86
CA GLN A 15 -42.61 3.47 14.85
C GLN A 15 -41.23 4.09 15.11
N ALA A 16 -41.18 5.24 15.80
CA ALA A 16 -39.95 5.88 16.24
C ALA A 16 -39.16 5.04 17.27
N ASP A 17 -39.85 4.27 18.13
CA ASP A 17 -39.25 3.38 19.14
C ASP A 17 -38.75 2.05 18.55
N ARG A 18 -39.00 1.79 17.26
CA ARG A 18 -38.51 0.61 16.53
C ARG A 18 -37.24 0.85 15.74
N PHE A 19 -36.68 2.06 15.77
CA PHE A 19 -35.41 2.32 15.11
C PHE A 19 -34.34 1.49 15.83
N PRO A 20 -33.77 0.45 15.21
CA PRO A 20 -32.80 -0.39 15.89
C PRO A 20 -31.63 0.48 16.31
N ARG A 21 -31.23 0.39 17.58
CA ARG A 21 -30.02 1.07 18.08
C ARG A 21 -28.81 0.80 17.18
N ALA A 22 -28.78 -0.38 16.56
CA ALA A 22 -27.81 -0.81 15.56
C ALA A 22 -27.65 0.10 14.33
N LEU A 23 -28.66 0.91 14.02
CA LEU A 23 -28.70 1.81 12.87
C LEU A 23 -28.60 3.29 13.29
N GLU A 24 -28.43 3.59 14.58
CA GLU A 24 -28.17 4.95 15.04
C GLU A 24 -26.85 5.46 14.42
N PRO A 25 -26.80 6.72 13.94
CA PRO A 25 -25.57 7.30 13.43
C PRO A 25 -24.43 7.19 14.44
N GLY A 26 -23.35 6.52 14.08
CA GLY A 26 -22.19 6.30 14.95
C GLY A 26 -22.26 5.05 15.85
N TYR A 27 -23.37 4.29 15.84
CA TYR A 27 -23.43 3.00 16.54
C TYR A 27 -22.52 1.95 15.88
N PHE A 28 -22.53 1.94 14.55
CA PHE A 28 -21.68 1.07 13.74
C PHE A 28 -20.99 1.93 12.68
N GLN A 29 -19.67 1.85 12.62
CA GLN A 29 -18.89 2.43 11.53
C GLN A 29 -18.59 1.29 10.54
N PRO A 30 -19.41 1.10 9.48
CA PRO A 30 -19.23 -0.01 8.56
C PRO A 30 -17.91 0.02 7.79
N GLU A 31 -17.28 1.20 7.71
CA GLU A 31 -15.96 1.38 7.12
C GLU A 31 -14.95 1.78 8.20
N GLU A 32 -14.22 0.79 8.73
CA GLU A 32 -13.15 1.00 9.71
C GLU A 32 -11.82 1.46 9.07
N ARG A 33 -11.73 1.45 7.73
CA ARG A 33 -10.52 1.83 6.99
C ARG A 33 -10.45 3.34 6.80
N GLY A 34 -9.37 3.95 7.27
CA GLY A 34 -9.06 5.35 6.95
C GLY A 34 -8.79 5.55 5.46
N PHE A 35 -8.96 6.79 4.98
CA PHE A 35 -8.76 7.16 3.56
C PHE A 35 -7.47 6.62 2.94
N ASN A 36 -6.35 6.72 3.67
CA ASN A 36 -5.05 6.24 3.20
C ASN A 36 -5.04 4.73 2.95
N ALA A 37 -5.65 3.95 3.84
CA ALA A 37 -5.74 2.49 3.71
C ALA A 37 -6.64 2.10 2.53
N SER A 38 -7.73 2.83 2.30
CA SER A 38 -8.60 2.62 1.14
C SER A 38 -7.90 2.95 -0.18
N LEU A 39 -7.10 4.02 -0.22
CA LEU A 39 -6.28 4.36 -1.40
C LEU A 39 -5.18 3.32 -1.66
N ALA A 40 -4.47 2.90 -0.61
CA ALA A 40 -3.42 1.88 -0.72
C ALA A 40 -4.00 0.56 -1.25
N LEU A 41 -5.11 0.11 -0.69
CA LEU A 41 -5.81 -1.09 -1.17
C LEU A 41 -6.27 -0.95 -2.63
N GLY A 42 -6.83 0.19 -3.01
CA GLY A 42 -7.23 0.45 -4.38
C GLY A 42 -6.04 0.36 -5.36
N PHE A 43 -4.89 0.89 -4.96
CA PHE A 43 -3.65 0.77 -5.72
C PHE A 43 -3.15 -0.67 -5.82
N ASP A 44 -3.13 -1.43 -4.72
CA ASP A 44 -2.70 -2.83 -4.73
C ASP A 44 -3.58 -3.71 -5.61
N ILE A 45 -4.89 -3.49 -5.57
CA ILE A 45 -5.84 -4.15 -6.46
C ILE A 45 -5.54 -3.76 -7.92
N ALA A 46 -5.33 -2.47 -8.20
CA ALA A 46 -5.08 -1.97 -9.56
C ALA A 46 -3.80 -2.54 -10.20
N LYS A 47 -2.76 -2.87 -9.42
CA LYS A 47 -1.52 -3.52 -9.91
C LYS A 47 -1.79 -4.87 -10.60
N HIS A 48 -2.86 -5.56 -10.22
CA HIS A 48 -3.21 -6.88 -10.75
C HIS A 48 -4.03 -6.82 -12.05
N PHE A 49 -4.52 -5.65 -12.45
CA PHE A 49 -5.33 -5.48 -13.65
C PHE A 49 -4.51 -4.85 -14.78
N ALA A 50 -4.43 -5.56 -15.91
CA ALA A 50 -3.80 -5.02 -17.10
C ALA A 50 -4.60 -3.81 -17.64
N PHE A 51 -3.87 -2.78 -18.06
CA PHE A 51 -4.41 -1.61 -18.74
C PHE A 51 -4.26 -1.79 -20.26
N TYR A 52 -5.36 -1.65 -20.99
CA TYR A 52 -5.41 -1.79 -22.45
C TYR A 52 -5.82 -0.45 -23.06
N ASP A 53 -5.19 -0.08 -24.18
CA ASP A 53 -5.59 1.10 -24.95
C ASP A 53 -6.85 0.84 -25.81
N LEU A 54 -7.29 1.88 -26.53
CA LEU A 54 -8.45 1.81 -27.42
C LEU A 54 -8.28 0.82 -28.59
N SER A 55 -7.06 0.36 -28.82
CA SER A 55 -6.70 -0.62 -29.85
C SER A 55 -6.52 -2.03 -29.26
N ASP A 56 -6.97 -2.25 -28.02
CA ASP A 56 -6.84 -3.51 -27.27
C ASP A 56 -5.37 -3.94 -27.06
N GLN A 57 -4.43 -2.99 -27.10
CA GLN A 57 -3.02 -3.27 -26.83
C GLN A 57 -2.72 -3.03 -25.35
N ARG A 58 -2.05 -3.99 -24.71
CA ARG A 58 -1.62 -3.86 -23.32
C ARG A 58 -0.60 -2.72 -23.20
N ARG A 59 -0.94 -1.71 -22.40
CA ARG A 59 -0.10 -0.53 -22.12
C ARG A 59 0.53 -0.52 -20.73
N GLY A 60 0.16 -1.47 -19.87
CA GLY A 60 0.69 -1.58 -18.52
C GLY A 60 -0.29 -2.26 -17.58
N ALA A 61 -0.30 -1.84 -16.32
CA ALA A 61 -1.32 -2.14 -15.34
C ALA A 61 -2.05 -0.86 -14.90
N TRP A 62 -3.27 -1.00 -14.39
CA TRP A 62 -4.00 0.14 -13.81
C TRP A 62 -3.26 0.76 -12.61
N GLY A 63 -2.44 -0.03 -11.92
CA GLY A 63 -1.52 0.46 -10.89
C GLY A 63 -0.62 1.59 -11.40
N ASP A 64 -0.14 1.52 -12.64
CA ASP A 64 0.75 2.54 -13.21
C ASP A 64 0.07 3.92 -13.27
N LEU A 65 -1.25 3.96 -13.52
CA LEU A 65 -2.03 5.19 -13.52
C LEU A 65 -2.14 5.77 -12.10
N PHE A 66 -2.43 4.93 -11.11
CA PHE A 66 -2.50 5.34 -9.71
C PHE A 66 -1.15 5.86 -9.21
N ALA A 67 -0.05 5.23 -9.64
CA ALA A 67 1.31 5.63 -9.30
C ALA A 67 1.75 6.96 -9.95
N THR A 68 0.95 7.59 -10.80
CA THR A 68 1.22 8.96 -11.28
C THR A 68 0.88 10.04 -10.25
N ASN A 69 0.07 9.70 -9.24
CA ASN A 69 -0.39 10.65 -8.22
C ASN A 69 0.39 10.48 -6.93
N GLU A 70 1.10 11.54 -6.50
CA GLU A 70 1.90 11.50 -5.27
C GLU A 70 1.08 11.20 -4.01
N VAL A 71 -0.20 11.58 -3.95
CA VAL A 71 -1.05 11.33 -2.77
C VAL A 71 -1.31 9.83 -2.60
N VAL A 72 -1.47 9.11 -3.71
CA VAL A 72 -1.63 7.65 -3.68
C VAL A 72 -0.35 7.00 -3.19
N VAL A 73 0.81 7.42 -3.69
CA VAL A 73 2.10 6.92 -3.23
C VAL A 73 2.35 7.22 -1.75
N MET A 74 2.03 8.43 -1.29
CA MET A 74 2.12 8.79 0.13
C MET A 74 1.20 7.94 1.01
N ALA A 75 -0.05 7.73 0.59
CA ALA A 75 -1.00 6.87 1.28
C ALA A 75 -0.50 5.42 1.35
N HIS A 76 0.13 4.95 0.27
CA HIS A 76 0.73 3.63 0.22
C HIS A 76 1.94 3.49 1.16
N ILE A 77 2.85 4.46 1.18
CA ILE A 77 3.97 4.52 2.14
C ILE A 77 3.45 4.50 3.59
N LEU A 78 2.40 5.28 3.89
CA LEU A 78 1.80 5.33 5.22
C LEU A 78 1.11 4.03 5.63
N SER A 79 0.66 3.24 4.65
CA SER A 79 -0.03 1.97 4.88
C SER A 79 0.93 0.77 4.90
N ALA A 80 2.21 0.98 4.57
CA ALA A 80 3.22 -0.08 4.57
C ALA A 80 3.52 -0.52 6.02
N ASP A 81 3.28 -1.81 6.31
CA ASP A 81 3.65 -2.43 7.58
C ASP A 81 4.92 -3.26 7.41
N VAL A 82 6.03 -2.74 7.95
CA VAL A 82 7.34 -3.41 7.89
C VAL A 82 7.30 -4.78 8.56
N ARG A 83 6.54 -4.96 9.64
CA ARG A 83 6.44 -6.27 10.33
C ARG A 83 5.73 -7.29 9.47
N GLN A 84 4.71 -6.85 8.74
CA GLN A 84 4.04 -7.71 7.78
C GLN A 84 5.00 -8.11 6.65
N LEU A 85 5.74 -7.16 6.08
CA LEU A 85 6.74 -7.44 5.05
C LEU A 85 7.83 -8.42 5.54
N GLU A 86 8.32 -8.26 6.76
CA GLU A 86 9.28 -9.18 7.39
C GLU A 86 8.70 -10.59 7.55
N SER A 87 7.45 -10.69 8.02
CA SER A 87 6.76 -11.98 8.17
C SER A 87 6.51 -12.65 6.82
N GLU A 88 6.14 -11.90 5.80
CA GLU A 88 5.95 -12.41 4.44
C GLU A 88 7.27 -12.88 3.85
N PHE A 89 8.34 -12.11 3.99
CA PHE A 89 9.68 -12.51 3.57
C PHE A 89 10.13 -13.81 4.25
N ALA A 90 9.97 -13.94 5.57
CA ALA A 90 10.29 -15.16 6.30
C ALA A 90 9.50 -16.37 5.76
N SER A 91 8.19 -16.22 5.52
CA SER A 91 7.36 -17.25 4.90
C SER A 91 7.82 -17.61 3.46
N ARG A 92 8.41 -16.67 2.72
CA ARG A 92 9.00 -16.95 1.39
C ARG A 92 10.34 -17.68 1.50
N CYS A 93 11.15 -17.36 2.51
CA CYS A 93 12.38 -18.10 2.85
C CYS A 93 12.10 -19.59 3.10
N ASP A 94 11.04 -19.90 3.84
CA ASP A 94 10.64 -21.28 4.11
C ASP A 94 10.25 -22.06 2.84
N ARG A 95 9.83 -21.35 1.78
CA ARG A 95 9.46 -21.95 0.48
C ARG A 95 10.65 -22.09 -0.47
N GLY A 96 11.78 -21.46 -0.15
CA GLY A 96 13.02 -21.56 -0.92
C GLY A 96 13.57 -20.22 -1.40
N LEU A 97 14.81 -20.28 -1.86
CA LEU A 97 15.59 -19.11 -2.25
C LEU A 97 14.94 -18.31 -3.38
N GLU A 98 14.40 -18.98 -4.40
CA GLU A 98 13.76 -18.32 -5.54
C GLU A 98 12.58 -17.43 -5.12
N HIS A 99 11.70 -17.93 -4.24
CA HIS A 99 10.57 -17.16 -3.74
C HIS A 99 10.99 -15.96 -2.89
N SER A 100 12.07 -16.12 -2.14
CA SER A 100 12.64 -15.06 -1.30
C SER A 100 13.23 -13.94 -2.15
N VAL A 101 13.97 -14.32 -3.18
CA VAL A 101 14.60 -13.40 -4.14
C VAL A 101 13.53 -12.66 -4.92
N GLN A 102 12.48 -13.35 -5.38
CA GLN A 102 11.36 -12.73 -6.07
C GLN A 102 10.66 -11.69 -5.18
N PHE A 103 10.38 -12.03 -3.91
CA PHE A 103 9.73 -11.11 -2.99
C PHE A 103 10.60 -9.88 -2.68
N ALA A 104 11.90 -10.08 -2.46
CA ALA A 104 12.84 -8.99 -2.23
C ALA A 104 12.97 -8.09 -3.47
N PHE A 105 12.92 -8.67 -4.67
CA PHE A 105 12.91 -7.93 -5.92
C PHE A 105 11.63 -7.10 -6.08
N GLU A 106 10.46 -7.68 -5.86
CA GLU A 106 9.16 -6.98 -5.92
C GLU A 106 9.11 -5.81 -4.92
N THR A 107 9.58 -6.03 -3.69
CA THR A 107 9.69 -4.98 -2.68
C THR A 107 10.64 -3.86 -3.14
N ALA A 108 11.77 -4.20 -3.76
CA ALA A 108 12.71 -3.23 -4.29
C ALA A 108 12.09 -2.40 -5.43
N GLN A 109 11.38 -3.03 -6.36
CA GLN A 109 10.66 -2.34 -7.44
C GLN A 109 9.62 -1.37 -6.89
N GLU A 110 8.92 -1.76 -5.84
CA GLU A 110 7.91 -0.93 -5.21
C GLU A 110 8.51 0.32 -4.54
N ILE A 111 9.61 0.17 -3.80
CA ILE A 111 10.32 1.31 -3.21
C ILE A 111 10.85 2.25 -4.30
N ASP A 112 11.37 1.70 -5.40
CA ASP A 112 11.85 2.50 -6.53
C ASP A 112 10.72 3.31 -7.18
N LEU A 113 9.55 2.69 -7.35
CA LEU A 113 8.34 3.34 -7.85
C LEU A 113 7.96 4.52 -6.95
N TRP A 114 7.94 4.32 -5.63
CA TRP A 114 7.61 5.39 -4.70
C TRP A 114 8.55 6.59 -4.84
N LEU A 115 9.87 6.34 -4.86
CA LEU A 115 10.86 7.41 -5.00
C LEU A 115 10.75 8.12 -6.36
N THR A 116 10.55 7.36 -7.43
CA THR A 116 10.46 7.91 -8.79
C THR A 116 9.23 8.80 -8.92
N THR A 117 8.07 8.38 -8.42
CA THR A 117 6.86 9.19 -8.40
C THR A 117 7.02 10.45 -7.55
N LEU A 118 7.54 10.32 -6.33
CA LEU A 118 7.69 11.47 -5.43
C LEU A 118 8.65 12.53 -5.99
N ARG A 119 9.71 12.12 -6.70
CA ARG A 119 10.65 13.04 -7.37
C ARG A 119 10.08 13.68 -8.63
N ALA A 120 9.29 12.93 -9.40
CA ALA A 120 8.65 13.44 -10.60
C ALA A 120 7.48 14.41 -10.27
N SER A 121 6.94 14.33 -9.06
CA SER A 121 5.86 15.21 -8.62
C SER A 121 6.31 16.68 -8.56
N ARG A 122 5.40 17.57 -8.97
CA ARG A 122 5.60 19.02 -8.90
C ARG A 122 5.27 19.58 -7.52
N HIS A 123 4.73 18.76 -6.61
CA HIS A 123 4.30 19.20 -5.30
C HIS A 123 5.50 19.29 -4.33
N PRO A 124 5.72 20.42 -3.63
CA PRO A 124 6.89 20.61 -2.75
C PRO A 124 7.03 19.54 -1.66
N VAL A 125 5.90 19.12 -1.08
CA VAL A 125 5.87 18.10 -0.01
C VAL A 125 6.36 16.73 -0.52
N ALA A 126 6.07 16.38 -1.77
CA ALA A 126 6.54 15.13 -2.36
C ALA A 126 8.06 15.15 -2.56
N GLY A 127 8.58 16.28 -3.04
CA GLY A 127 10.02 16.51 -3.16
C GLY A 127 10.74 16.44 -1.81
N GLU A 128 10.19 17.08 -0.77
CA GLU A 128 10.78 17.04 0.58
C GLU A 128 10.76 15.61 1.18
N LEU A 129 9.65 14.89 1.03
CA LEU A 129 9.53 13.51 1.49
C LEU A 129 10.57 12.61 0.81
N SER A 130 10.70 12.70 -0.53
CA SER A 130 11.73 11.97 -1.27
C SER A 130 13.14 12.32 -0.77
N ALA A 131 13.43 13.61 -0.54
CA ALA A 131 14.73 14.07 -0.07
C ALA A 131 15.07 13.53 1.33
N ARG A 132 14.06 13.27 2.17
CA ARG A 132 14.24 12.65 3.51
C ARG A 132 14.40 11.13 3.44
N ILE A 133 13.67 10.45 2.56
CA ILE A 133 13.71 8.98 2.44
C ILE A 133 14.99 8.50 1.72
N GLN A 134 15.42 9.21 0.67
CA GLN A 134 16.59 8.82 -0.13
C GLN A 134 17.87 8.53 0.68
N PRO A 135 18.33 9.39 1.62
CA PRO A 135 19.53 9.11 2.40
C PRO A 135 19.37 7.92 3.37
N LEU A 136 18.14 7.63 3.81
CA LEU A 136 17.87 6.47 4.67
C LEU A 136 18.01 5.17 3.89
N LEU A 137 17.48 5.14 2.67
CA LEU A 137 17.58 3.98 1.77
C LEU A 137 19.01 3.78 1.27
N SER A 138 19.73 4.84 0.90
CA SER A 138 21.12 4.71 0.45
C SER A 138 22.07 4.18 1.52
N LYS A 139 21.81 4.50 2.78
CA LYS A 139 22.60 4.00 3.90
C LYS A 139 22.33 2.53 4.23
N SER A 140 21.08 2.08 4.07
CA SER A 140 20.62 0.77 4.60
C SER A 140 20.45 -0.31 3.54
N VAL A 141 20.12 0.06 2.29
CA VAL A 141 19.60 -0.89 1.29
C VAL A 141 20.59 -1.13 0.14
N THR A 142 21.53 -0.22 -0.12
CA THR A 142 22.48 -0.31 -1.25
C THR A 142 23.28 -1.61 -1.28
N GLY A 143 23.90 -1.97 -0.16
CA GLY A 143 24.71 -3.19 -0.08
C GLY A 143 23.87 -4.46 -0.23
N GLU A 144 22.64 -4.44 0.29
CA GLU A 144 21.72 -5.58 0.19
C GLU A 144 21.15 -5.73 -1.22
N LEU A 145 20.83 -4.63 -1.91
CA LEU A 145 20.41 -4.67 -3.32
C LEU A 145 21.50 -5.20 -4.23
N GLN A 146 22.76 -4.84 -3.97
CA GLN A 146 23.88 -5.36 -4.76
C GLN A 146 24.05 -6.87 -4.59
N ARG A 147 23.87 -7.39 -3.36
CA ARG A 147 23.85 -8.84 -3.12
C ARG A 147 22.65 -9.50 -3.79
N LEU A 148 21.47 -8.89 -3.68
CA LEU A 148 20.26 -9.39 -4.33
C LEU A 148 20.44 -9.47 -5.85
N ALA A 149 21.07 -8.47 -6.47
CA ALA A 149 21.37 -8.45 -7.91
C ALA A 149 22.27 -9.62 -8.31
N GLN A 150 23.35 -9.86 -7.55
CA GLN A 150 24.24 -11.00 -7.78
C GLN A 150 23.50 -12.34 -7.66
N ILE A 151 22.59 -12.47 -6.70
CA ILE A 151 21.80 -13.68 -6.51
C ILE A 151 20.81 -13.87 -7.68
N ILE A 152 20.15 -12.80 -8.13
CA ILE A 152 19.25 -12.83 -9.29
C ILE A 152 20.00 -13.24 -10.54
N ASP A 153 21.15 -12.64 -10.83
CA ASP A 153 21.96 -12.97 -12.01
C ASP A 153 22.37 -14.46 -12.05
N LEU A 154 22.58 -15.07 -10.87
CA LEU A 154 22.94 -16.49 -10.75
C LEU A 154 21.74 -17.44 -10.85
N LEU A 155 20.57 -17.06 -10.33
CA LEU A 155 19.40 -17.93 -10.24
C LEU A 155 18.39 -17.77 -11.39
N ARG A 156 18.23 -16.54 -11.89
CA ARG A 156 17.18 -16.12 -12.83
C ARG A 156 17.72 -15.02 -13.77
N PRO A 157 18.58 -15.37 -14.74
CA PRO A 157 19.15 -14.40 -15.69
C PRO A 157 18.10 -13.81 -16.65
N ASP A 158 16.89 -14.37 -16.67
CA ASP A 158 15.71 -13.89 -17.40
C ASP A 158 15.01 -12.72 -16.70
N MET A 159 15.25 -12.50 -15.40
CA MET A 159 14.66 -11.39 -14.65
C MET A 159 15.29 -10.06 -15.04
N PRO A 160 14.50 -8.97 -15.11
CA PRO A 160 15.04 -7.64 -15.36
C PRO A 160 16.02 -7.26 -14.26
N ALA A 161 17.20 -6.78 -14.66
CA ALA A 161 18.28 -6.47 -13.72
C ALA A 161 17.83 -5.38 -12.72
N LEU A 162 18.14 -5.59 -11.44
CA LEU A 162 17.99 -4.56 -10.40
C LEU A 162 18.72 -3.26 -10.73
N MET A 163 19.73 -3.29 -11.61
CA MET A 163 20.42 -2.11 -12.13
C MET A 163 19.52 -1.18 -12.95
N GLN A 164 18.33 -1.60 -13.37
CA GLN A 164 17.34 -0.74 -14.03
C GLN A 164 16.52 0.10 -13.04
N LEU A 165 16.55 -0.25 -11.74
CA LEU A 165 15.87 0.52 -10.72
C LEU A 165 16.59 1.85 -10.54
N SER A 166 15.81 2.93 -10.59
CA SER A 166 16.35 4.27 -10.64
C SER A 166 17.09 4.61 -9.35
N PHE A 167 16.50 4.24 -8.20
CA PHE A 167 16.77 4.54 -6.78
C PHE A 167 17.37 5.93 -6.47
N GLY A 168 17.48 6.81 -7.46
CA GLY A 168 18.25 8.04 -7.41
C GLY A 168 19.74 7.79 -7.23
N GLY A 169 20.41 7.30 -8.27
CA GLY A 169 21.83 7.57 -8.47
C GLY A 169 22.79 6.80 -7.56
N PHE A 170 22.72 5.48 -7.54
CA PHE A 170 23.81 4.63 -7.03
C PHE A 170 24.98 4.47 -8.01
N HIS A 171 25.00 5.26 -9.09
CA HIS A 171 26.22 5.45 -9.88
C HIS A 171 27.07 6.59 -9.30
N ARG A 172 27.82 6.27 -8.25
CA ARG A 172 29.29 6.46 -8.15
C ARG A 172 29.78 6.15 -6.75
#